data_AF-A0A7L1XVJ0-F1
#
_entry.id   AF-A0A7L1XVJ0-F1
#
_cell.length_a   1.000
_cell.length_b   1.000
_cell.length_c   1.000
_cell.angle_alpha   90.00
_cell.angle_beta   90.00
_cell.angle_gamma   90.00
#
_symmetry.space_group_name_H-M   'P 1'
#
loop_
_entity.id
_entity.type
_entity.pdbx_description
1 polymer ?
#
loop_
_entity_poly.entity_id
_entity_poly.type
_entity_poly.pdbx_seq_one_letter_code
_entity_poly.pdbx_strand_id
1 'polypeptide(L)'
;GSSLRCYSCMTQLSNSNCNNEVECKENEVCKTDVIRVIGLFNIINKGCDASCEATYKDFGVGNRNISCCSTELCNVNAAGSLRSSYGIAAAIAASVLWPFLNNR
;
A
#
# COMPACT_ATOMS: atom_id res chain seq x y z
N GLY A 1 16.75 -17.09 5.63
CA GLY A 1 15.71 -16.53 4.76
C GLY A 1 15.45 -15.11 5.21
N SER A 2 15.16 -14.18 4.29
CA SER A 2 14.72 -12.84 4.69
C SER A 2 13.35 -12.97 5.35
N SER A 3 13.17 -12.31 6.49
CA SER A 3 11.89 -12.25 7.17
C SER A 3 11.17 -10.97 6.73
N LEU A 4 9.92 -11.11 6.28
CA LEU A 4 9.12 -10.01 5.75
C LEU A 4 8.83 -8.99 6.85
N ARG A 5 9.12 -7.70 6.62
CA ARG A 5 8.73 -6.63 7.56
C ARG A 5 7.47 -5.92 7.09
N CYS A 6 6.57 -5.63 8.00
CA CYS A 6 5.31 -4.94 7.74
C CYS A 6 5.04 -3.85 8.78
N TYR A 7 4.19 -2.87 8.45
CA TYR A 7 3.61 -1.98 9.45
C TYR A 7 2.53 -2.70 10.26
N SER A 8 2.45 -2.39 11.55
CA SER A 8 1.47 -2.95 12.48
C SER A 8 0.83 -1.84 13.30
N CYS A 9 -0.48 -1.94 13.46
CA CYS A 9 -1.25 -1.08 14.35
C CYS A 9 -2.62 -1.70 14.59
N MET A 10 -3.20 -1.42 15.75
CA MET A 10 -4.54 -1.88 16.10
C MET A 10 -5.45 -0.68 16.37
N THR A 11 -6.64 -0.71 15.77
CA THR A 11 -7.73 0.23 16.04
C THR A 11 -7.32 1.70 15.95
N GLN A 12 -6.56 2.07 14.91
CA GLN A 12 -6.13 3.45 14.72
C GLN A 12 -7.11 4.24 13.84
N LEU A 13 -7.39 5.49 14.25
CA LEU A 13 -8.23 6.41 13.48
C LEU A 13 -7.47 7.17 12.40
N SER A 14 -6.15 7.27 12.56
CA SER A 14 -5.26 7.95 11.63
C SER A 14 -4.15 7.02 11.17
N ASN A 15 -3.88 7.08 9.86
CA ASN A 15 -2.72 6.44 9.24
C ASN A 15 -1.40 6.88 9.89
N SER A 16 -1.30 8.14 10.35
CA SER A 16 -0.08 8.67 10.97
C SER A 16 0.36 7.92 12.22
N ASN A 17 -0.56 7.19 12.86
CA ASN A 17 -0.29 6.42 14.07
C ASN A 17 0.04 4.94 13.76
N CYS A 18 0.10 4.56 12.48
CA CYS A 18 0.35 3.20 12.02
C CYS A 18 1.75 3.07 11.38
N ASN A 19 2.80 3.43 12.12
CA ASN A 19 4.18 3.40 11.63
C ASN A 19 5.06 2.38 12.38
N ASN A 20 4.48 1.54 13.24
CA ASN A 20 5.26 0.54 13.97
C ASN A 20 5.63 -0.60 13.03
N GLU A 21 6.93 -0.85 12.85
CA GLU A 21 7.44 -1.91 11.98
C GLU A 21 7.58 -3.21 12.79
N VAL A 22 7.11 -4.32 12.24
CA VAL A 22 7.20 -5.65 12.83
C VAL A 22 7.76 -6.64 11.82
N GLU A 23 8.44 -7.65 12.33
CA GLU A 23 8.92 -8.79 11.55
C GLU A 23 7.85 -9.89 11.56
N CYS A 24 7.46 -10.37 10.38
CA CYS A 24 6.44 -11.39 10.21
C CYS A 24 7.03 -12.80 10.32
N LYS A 25 6.18 -13.78 10.62
CA LYS A 25 6.56 -15.20 10.60
C LYS A 25 6.63 -15.73 9.17
N GLU A 26 7.19 -16.93 9.05
CA GLU A 26 7.19 -17.66 7.80
C GLU A 26 5.75 -17.88 7.28
N ASN A 27 5.53 -17.62 6.00
CA ASN A 27 4.23 -17.67 5.30
C ASN A 27 3.23 -16.56 5.67
N GLU A 28 3.58 -15.61 6.55
CA GLU A 28 2.73 -14.43 6.78
C GLU A 28 2.97 -13.36 5.71
N VAL A 29 1.91 -12.61 5.38
CA VAL A 29 1.98 -11.46 4.46
C VAL A 29 1.48 -10.20 5.16
N CYS A 30 1.85 -9.02 4.65
CA CYS A 30 1.36 -7.77 5.20
C CYS A 30 -0.13 -7.61 4.89
N LYS A 31 -0.91 -7.31 5.93
CA LYS A 31 -2.34 -7.03 5.87
C LYS A 31 -2.62 -5.57 6.21
N THR A 32 -3.60 -5.00 5.52
CA THR A 32 -4.29 -3.76 5.93
C THR A 32 -5.79 -4.01 5.92
N ASP A 33 -6.46 -3.74 7.02
CA ASP A 33 -7.92 -3.81 7.17
C ASP A 33 -8.45 -2.43 7.53
N VAL A 34 -9.23 -1.85 6.64
CA VAL A 34 -9.83 -0.52 6.81
C VAL A 34 -11.33 -0.66 6.87
N ILE A 35 -11.91 -0.33 8.02
CA ILE A 35 -13.35 -0.25 8.21
C ILE A 35 -13.73 1.22 8.24
N ARG A 36 -14.59 1.65 7.32
CA ARG A 36 -15.09 3.02 7.24
C ARG A 36 -16.56 3.02 7.60
N VAL A 37 -16.93 3.87 8.53
CA VAL A 37 -18.34 4.14 8.87
C VAL A 37 -18.67 5.52 8.33
N ILE A 38 -19.67 5.62 7.45
CA ILE A 38 -20.02 6.87 6.77
C ILE A 38 -20.43 7.90 7.82
N GLY A 39 -19.79 9.08 7.79
CA GLY A 39 -20.10 10.19 8.69
C GLY A 39 -19.59 10.06 10.14
N LEU A 40 -18.84 9.00 10.48
CA LEU A 40 -18.32 8.80 11.84
C LEU A 40 -16.79 8.71 11.89
N PHE A 41 -16.23 7.54 11.59
CA PHE A 41 -14.80 7.26 11.77
C PHE A 41 -14.31 6.18 10.80
N ASN A 42 -12.99 6.18 10.58
CA ASN A 42 -12.30 5.10 9.90
C ASN A 42 -11.45 4.37 10.94
N ILE A 43 -11.54 3.04 10.98
CA ILE A 43 -10.71 2.18 11.82
C ILE A 43 -9.72 1.48 10.89
N ILE A 44 -8.43 1.59 11.23
CA ILE A 44 -7.34 0.99 10.49
C ILE A 44 -6.65 -0.04 11.38
N ASN A 45 -6.50 -1.24 10.83
CA ASN A 45 -5.70 -2.32 11.39
C ASN A 45 -4.64 -2.73 10.37
N LYS A 46 -3.39 -2.90 10.82
CA LYS A 46 -2.30 -3.42 9.99
C LYS A 46 -1.53 -4.47 10.76
N GLY A 47 -0.89 -5.39 10.06
CA GLY A 47 -0.02 -6.40 10.67
C GLY A 47 0.37 -7.49 9.69
N CYS A 48 0.80 -8.61 10.25
CA CYS A 48 1.13 -9.83 9.52
C CYS A 48 -0.04 -10.82 9.63
N ASP A 49 -0.39 -11.50 8.53
CA ASP A 49 -1.45 -12.50 8.51
C ASP A 49 -1.14 -13.58 7.46
N ALA A 50 -1.14 -14.85 7.87
CA ALA A 50 -0.90 -16.00 6.98
C ALA A 50 -2.13 -16.36 6.12
N SER A 51 -3.32 -15.96 6.54
CA SER A 51 -4.58 -16.21 5.84
C SER A 51 -5.20 -14.93 5.27
N CYS A 52 -4.34 -13.95 4.94
CA CYS A 52 -4.80 -12.69 4.38
C CYS A 52 -5.48 -12.89 3.02
N GLU A 53 -6.76 -12.53 2.93
CA GLU A 53 -7.52 -12.51 1.69
C GLU A 53 -7.98 -11.09 1.36
N ALA A 54 -7.60 -10.59 0.18
CA ALA A 54 -7.98 -9.26 -0.27
C ALA A 54 -9.50 -9.24 -0.55
N THR A 55 -10.24 -8.42 0.18
CA THR A 55 -11.70 -8.39 0.11
C THR A 55 -12.21 -6.97 0.28
N TYR A 56 -13.18 -6.59 -0.54
CA TYR A 56 -13.95 -5.36 -0.38
C TYR A 56 -15.41 -5.71 -0.09
N LYS A 57 -15.98 -5.09 0.96
CA LYS A 57 -17.40 -5.22 1.29
C LYS A 57 -18.00 -3.85 1.56
N ASP A 58 -19.12 -3.58 0.93
CA ASP A 58 -19.92 -2.38 1.16
C ASP A 58 -21.22 -2.79 1.86
N PHE A 59 -21.53 -2.12 2.97
CA PHE A 59 -22.70 -2.37 3.80
C PHE A 59 -23.73 -1.22 3.71
N GLY A 60 -23.51 -0.24 2.82
CA GLY A 60 -24.37 0.94 2.63
C GLY A 60 -24.22 2.01 3.72
N VAL A 61 -24.04 1.60 4.98
CA VAL A 61 -23.72 2.49 6.13
C VAL A 61 -22.21 2.64 6.36
N GLY A 62 -21.41 1.94 5.56
CA GLY A 62 -19.97 1.84 5.71
C GLY A 62 -19.39 0.78 4.79
N ASN A 63 -18.07 0.74 4.69
CA ASN A 63 -17.37 -0.25 3.88
C ASN A 63 -16.16 -0.81 4.63
N ARG A 64 -15.79 -2.06 4.31
CA ARG A 64 -14.59 -2.72 4.79
C ARG A 64 -13.70 -3.05 3.59
N ASN A 65 -12.43 -2.71 3.68
CA ASN A 65 -11.44 -2.99 2.65
C ASN A 65 -10.23 -3.68 3.28
N ILE A 66 -9.99 -4.92 2.86
CA ILE A 66 -8.84 -5.73 3.25
C ILE A 66 -7.90 -5.81 2.05
N SER A 67 -6.63 -5.43 2.24
CA SER A 67 -5.57 -5.60 1.25
C SER A 67 -4.40 -6.41 1.83
N CYS A 68 -3.76 -7.19 0.95
CA CYS A 68 -2.69 -8.12 1.27
C CYS A 68 -1.51 -7.89 0.31
N CYS A 69 -0.27 -7.92 0.82
CA CYS A 69 0.93 -7.78 0.00
C CYS A 69 2.14 -8.46 0.65
N SER A 70 3.10 -8.91 -0.15
CA SER A 70 4.20 -9.79 0.28
C SER A 70 5.61 -9.19 0.09
N THR A 71 5.72 -7.86 0.07
CA THR A 71 7.01 -7.16 -0.06
C THR A 71 7.28 -6.31 1.18
N GLU A 72 8.55 -6.03 1.47
CA GLU A 72 8.95 -5.22 2.63
C GLU A 72 8.16 -3.91 2.72
N LEU A 73 7.57 -3.67 3.89
CA LEU A 73 6.83 -2.45 4.26
C LEU A 73 5.75 -2.04 3.24
N CYS A 74 5.19 -3.02 2.50
CA CYS A 74 4.26 -2.77 1.40
C CYS A 74 2.91 -2.24 1.85
N ASN A 75 2.51 -2.53 3.08
CA ASN A 75 1.28 -2.01 3.69
C ASN A 75 1.47 -0.57 4.20
N VAL A 76 2.24 0.24 3.49
CA VAL A 76 2.42 1.66 3.74
C VAL A 76 1.09 2.41 3.55
N ASN A 77 1.00 3.58 4.19
CA ASN A 77 -0.18 4.41 4.10
C ASN A 77 -0.33 5.01 2.70
N ALA A 78 -1.51 4.85 2.09
CA ALA A 78 -1.79 5.31 0.73
C ALA A 78 -1.56 6.83 0.52
N ALA A 79 -1.61 7.63 1.60
CA ALA A 79 -1.33 9.07 1.54
C ALA A 79 0.12 9.40 1.13
N GLY A 80 1.07 8.47 1.30
CA GLY A 80 2.47 8.65 0.91
C GLY A 80 2.87 7.94 -0.38
N SER A 81 1.98 7.13 -0.98
CA SER A 81 2.31 6.27 -2.12
C SER A 81 1.98 6.90 -3.48
N LEU A 82 2.07 8.23 -3.61
CA LEU A 82 2.32 8.86 -4.90
C LEU A 82 3.79 8.58 -5.28
N ARG A 83 4.11 7.31 -5.53
CA ARG A 83 5.39 6.93 -6.15
C ARG A 83 5.29 7.28 -7.62
N SER A 84 5.37 8.58 -7.89
CA SER A 84 5.97 9.22 -9.05
C SER A 84 6.57 8.21 -10.03
N SER A 85 5.83 7.88 -11.09
CA SER A 85 6.26 7.08 -12.25
C SER A 85 7.29 7.84 -13.11
N TYR A 86 8.31 8.43 -12.47
CA TYR A 86 9.37 9.19 -13.15
C TYR A 86 10.25 8.31 -14.06
N GLY A 87 10.13 6.99 -13.97
CA GLY A 87 10.85 6.06 -14.84
C GLY A 87 10.32 5.96 -16.28
N ILE A 88 9.05 6.31 -16.53
CA ILE A 88 8.45 6.13 -17.87
C ILE A 88 8.56 7.41 -18.72
N ALA A 89 8.75 8.58 -18.12
CA ALA A 89 8.87 9.85 -18.85
C ALA A 89 10.22 9.99 -19.59
N ALA A 90 11.30 9.42 -19.06
CA ALA A 90 12.64 9.55 -19.66
C ALA A 90 12.79 8.75 -20.98
N ALA A 91 12.06 7.65 -21.15
CA ALA A 91 12.12 6.84 -22.36
C ALA A 91 11.45 7.50 -23.58
N ILE A 92 10.44 8.34 -23.34
CA ILE A 92 9.69 9.02 -24.40
C ILE A 92 10.46 10.25 -24.91
N ALA A 93 11.16 10.99 -24.03
CA ALA A 93 11.93 12.17 -24.45
C ALA A 93 13.10 11.81 -25.40
N ALA A 94 13.77 10.67 -25.16
CA ALA A 94 14.89 10.24 -26.00
C ALA A 94 14.43 9.83 -27.42
N SER A 95 13.28 9.17 -27.55
CA SER A 95 12.78 8.67 -28.82
C SER A 95 12.24 9.77 -29.75
N VAL A 96 11.77 10.91 -29.21
CA VAL A 96 11.25 12.02 -30.03
C VAL A 96 12.35 13.01 -30.44
N LEU A 97 13.43 13.15 -29.65
CA LEU A 97 14.51 14.12 -29.92
C LEU A 97 15.63 13.58 -30.83
N TRP A 98 15.84 12.26 -30.87
CA TRP A 98 16.86 11.65 -31.74
C TRP A 98 16.74 11.99 -33.24
N PRO A 99 15.54 11.97 -33.86
CA PRO A 99 15.45 12.27 -35.30
C PRO A 99 15.75 13.74 -35.65
N PHE A 100 15.61 14.69 -34.71
CA PHE A 100 15.89 16.11 -34.96
C PHE A 100 17.37 16.48 -34.78
N LEU A 101 18.10 15.77 -33.91
CA LEU A 101 19.52 16.02 -33.67
C LEU A 101 20.44 15.32 -34.68
N ASN A 102 19.95 14.31 -35.40
CA ASN A 102 20.71 13.56 -36.40
C ASN A 102 20.57 14.11 -37.83
N ASN A 103 19.81 15.19 -38.04
CA ASN A 103 19.57 15.78 -39.36
C ASN A 103 20.22 17.18 -39.53
N ARG A 104 21.37 17.41 -38.89
CA ARG A 104 22.22 18.58 -39.11
C ARG A 104 23.66 18.15 -39.41
#